data_AF-A0A329MSX4-F1
#
_entry.id   AF-A0A329MSX4-F1
#
_cell.length_a   1.000
_cell.length_b   1.000
_cell.length_c   1.000
_cell.angle_alpha   90.00
_cell.angle_beta   90.00
_cell.angle_gamma   90.00
#
_symmetry.space_group_name_H-M   'P 1'
#
loop_
_entity.id
_entity.type
_entity.pdbx_description
1 polymer ?
#
loop_
_entity_poly.entity_id
_entity_poly.type
_entity_poly.pdbx_seq_one_letter_code
_entity_poly.pdbx_strand_id
1 'polypeptide(L)'
;MSIIAFIPDPVDGFERQFQVPVAAEAFFAECWEPASEALGLQWVPLFSTGVDVMKEDLPAVLDELARLKEWANSHIDEDKLEKLSSRIELLQTELPKALQRDGAVVYIG
;
A
#
# COMPACT_ATOMS: atom_id res chain seq x y z
N MET A 1 -1.44 -12.86 -9.43
CA MET A 1 -0.24 -12.02 -9.70
C MET A 1 0.16 -11.36 -8.37
N SER A 2 1.13 -10.43 -8.33
CA SER A 2 1.46 -9.68 -7.10
C SER A 2 1.24 -8.20 -7.32
N ILE A 3 0.66 -7.56 -6.32
CA ILE A 3 0.52 -6.11 -6.25
C ILE A 3 1.84 -5.53 -5.74
N ILE A 4 2.38 -4.56 -6.45
CA ILE A 4 3.65 -3.89 -6.15
C ILE A 4 3.48 -2.37 -6.26
N ALA A 5 4.22 -1.64 -5.44
CA ALA A 5 4.37 -0.20 -5.58
C ALA A 5 5.71 0.12 -6.26
N PHE A 6 5.70 0.93 -7.33
CA PHE A 6 6.89 1.35 -8.05
C PHE A 6 6.74 2.75 -8.65
N ILE A 7 7.86 3.38 -9.02
CA ILE A 7 7.85 4.68 -9.70
C ILE A 7 7.91 4.44 -11.22
N PRO A 8 6.89 4.82 -12.01
CA PRO A 8 6.85 4.55 -13.45
C PRO A 8 7.86 5.38 -14.24
N ASP A 9 8.08 6.64 -13.83
CA ASP A 9 8.99 7.59 -14.49
C ASP A 9 10.12 8.03 -13.55
N PRO A 10 11.11 7.15 -13.28
CA PRO A 10 12.14 7.43 -12.29
C PRO A 10 13.24 8.36 -12.83
N VAL A 11 13.59 9.39 -12.05
CA VAL A 11 14.59 10.40 -12.47
C VAL A 11 16.00 10.15 -11.95
N ASP A 12 16.16 9.34 -10.90
CA ASP A 12 17.46 9.04 -10.29
C ASP A 12 17.66 7.55 -9.99
N GLY A 13 18.79 7.21 -9.37
CA GLY A 13 19.14 5.82 -9.04
C GLY A 13 18.27 5.20 -7.94
N PHE A 14 17.77 6.01 -7.01
CA PHE A 14 16.88 5.54 -5.95
C PHE A 14 15.50 5.22 -6.54
N GLU A 15 14.92 6.13 -7.33
CA GLU A 15 13.61 5.95 -7.93
C GLU A 15 13.58 4.73 -8.87
N ARG A 16 14.67 4.47 -9.62
CA ARG A 16 14.79 3.29 -10.49
C ARG A 16 14.80 1.96 -9.74
N GLN A 17 15.22 1.98 -8.48
CA GLN A 17 15.28 0.80 -7.62
C GLN A 17 14.06 0.70 -6.70
N PHE A 18 13.17 1.71 -6.72
CA PHE A 18 12.00 1.74 -5.87
C PHE A 18 10.98 0.70 -6.33
N GLN A 19 10.95 -0.42 -5.62
CA GLN A 19 9.96 -1.48 -5.75
C GLN A 19 9.60 -2.02 -4.37
N VAL A 20 8.35 -1.85 -3.98
CA VAL A 20 7.84 -2.27 -2.67
C VAL A 20 6.74 -3.30 -2.87
N PRO A 21 6.91 -4.53 -2.37
CA PRO A 21 5.86 -5.54 -2.44
C PRO A 21 4.69 -5.16 -1.52
N VAL A 22 3.47 -5.19 -2.04
CA VAL A 22 2.24 -4.93 -1.27
C VAL A 22 1.65 -6.26 -0.81
N ALA A 23 1.22 -7.11 -1.76
CA ALA A 23 0.61 -8.40 -1.45
C ALA A 23 0.62 -9.31 -2.69
N ALA A 24 0.49 -10.62 -2.46
CA ALA A 24 -0.02 -11.49 -3.51
C ALA A 24 -1.51 -11.19 -3.68
N GLU A 25 -2.01 -11.18 -4.92
CA GLU A 25 -3.40 -10.85 -5.25
C GLU A 25 -4.41 -11.73 -4.47
N ALA A 26 -4.15 -13.04 -4.36
CA ALA A 26 -4.98 -13.94 -3.57
C ALA A 26 -5.01 -13.57 -2.08
N PHE A 27 -3.88 -13.11 -1.52
CA PHE A 27 -3.81 -12.66 -0.13
C PHE A 27 -4.47 -11.29 0.06
N PHE A 28 -4.41 -10.43 -0.96
CA PHE A 28 -5.10 -9.16 -0.97
C PHE A 28 -6.62 -9.37 -0.93
N ALA A 29 -7.16 -10.22 -1.81
CA ALA A 29 -8.58 -10.58 -1.81
C ALA A 29 -9.03 -11.25 -0.51
N GLU A 30 -8.17 -12.06 0.11
CA GLU A 30 -8.49 -12.76 1.36
C GLU A 30 -8.50 -11.84 2.59
N CYS A 31 -7.58 -10.86 2.66
CA CYS A 31 -7.33 -10.09 3.89
C CYS A 31 -7.53 -8.58 3.76
N TRP A 32 -7.14 -7.98 2.63
CA TRP A 32 -7.13 -6.53 2.45
C TRP A 32 -8.50 -6.03 1.98
N GLU A 33 -9.14 -6.71 1.02
CA GLU A 33 -10.45 -6.32 0.50
C GLU A 33 -11.56 -6.35 1.58
N PRO A 34 -11.74 -7.43 2.37
CA PRO A 34 -12.81 -7.47 3.37
C PRO A 34 -12.63 -6.41 4.46
N ALA A 35 -11.38 -6.16 4.85
CA ALA A 35 -11.05 -5.13 5.83
C ALA A 35 -11.32 -3.73 5.27
N SER A 36 -10.99 -3.51 3.99
CA SER A 36 -11.25 -2.24 3.31
C SER A 36 -12.74 -1.96 3.16
N GLU A 37 -13.54 -2.98 2.83
CA GLU A 37 -15.00 -2.89 2.78
C GLU A 37 -15.58 -2.58 4.16
N ALA A 38 -15.16 -3.31 5.20
CA ALA A 38 -15.63 -3.10 6.57
C ALA A 38 -15.33 -1.69 7.11
N LEU A 39 -14.20 -1.10 6.69
CA LEU A 39 -13.76 0.23 7.10
C LEU A 39 -14.22 1.36 6.17
N GLY A 40 -14.84 1.03 5.02
CA GLY A 40 -15.22 2.00 4.00
C GLY A 40 -14.03 2.76 3.38
N LEU A 41 -12.88 2.09 3.23
CA LEU A 41 -11.67 2.67 2.65
C LEU A 41 -11.86 2.99 1.16
N GLN A 42 -11.15 4.00 0.66
CA GLN A 42 -11.25 4.48 -0.73
C GLN A 42 -9.98 4.23 -1.53
N TRP A 43 -8.81 4.36 -0.91
CA TRP A 43 -7.50 4.19 -1.57
C TRP A 43 -7.06 2.74 -1.61
N VAL A 44 -7.08 2.05 -0.48
CA VAL A 44 -6.59 0.66 -0.39
C VAL A 44 -7.26 -0.26 -1.40
N PRO A 45 -8.61 -0.25 -1.60
CA PRO A 45 -9.25 -1.12 -2.60
C PRO A 45 -8.68 -0.99 -4.02
N LEU A 46 -8.23 0.22 -4.39
CA LEU A 46 -7.72 0.51 -5.73
C LEU A 46 -6.38 -0.17 -6.03
N PHE A 47 -5.65 -0.62 -5.00
CA PHE A 47 -4.37 -1.31 -5.18
C PHE A 47 -4.51 -2.61 -5.98
N SER A 48 -5.68 -3.24 -5.96
CA SER A 48 -5.95 -4.45 -6.74
C SER A 48 -6.11 -4.17 -8.25
N THR A 49 -6.54 -2.96 -8.61
CA THR A 49 -6.83 -2.55 -10.00
C THR A 49 -5.78 -1.62 -10.59
N GLY A 50 -4.87 -1.08 -9.77
CA GLY A 50 -3.93 -0.05 -10.15
C GLY A 50 -4.39 1.34 -9.73
N VAL A 51 -3.51 2.08 -9.04
CA VAL A 51 -3.72 3.48 -8.70
C VAL A 51 -2.40 4.26 -8.72
N ASP A 52 -2.46 5.50 -9.20
CA ASP A 52 -1.38 6.47 -9.09
C ASP A 52 -1.53 7.24 -7.77
N VAL A 53 -0.51 7.20 -6.94
CA VAL A 53 -0.43 7.95 -5.68
C VAL A 53 0.55 9.10 -5.84
N MET A 54 0.07 10.31 -5.57
CA MET A 54 0.90 11.52 -5.56
C MET A 54 1.13 11.99 -4.12
N LYS A 55 2.04 12.96 -3.98
CA LYS A 55 2.40 13.54 -2.68
C LYS A 55 1.20 14.11 -1.90
N GLU A 56 0.21 14.64 -2.60
CA GLU A 56 -1.03 15.18 -2.01
C GLU A 56 -1.97 14.11 -1.46
N ASP A 57 -1.92 12.91 -2.03
CA ASP A 57 -2.73 11.75 -1.61
C ASP A 57 -2.13 11.02 -0.42
N LEU A 58 -0.81 11.15 -0.24
CA LEU A 58 -0.04 10.41 0.76
C LEU A 58 -0.64 10.46 2.17
N PRO A 59 -1.11 11.61 2.71
CA PRO A 59 -1.74 11.63 4.03
C PRO A 59 -2.98 10.74 4.12
N ALA A 60 -3.82 10.71 3.09
CA ALA A 60 -5.02 9.88 3.07
C ALA A 60 -4.67 8.39 2.91
N VAL A 61 -3.72 8.05 2.04
CA VAL A 61 -3.24 6.67 1.87
C VAL A 61 -2.64 6.12 3.16
N LEU A 62 -1.83 6.91 3.87
CA LEU A 62 -1.20 6.50 5.14
C LEU A 62 -2.23 6.32 6.26
N ASP A 63 -3.26 7.17 6.31
CA ASP A 63 -4.38 7.04 7.26
C ASP A 63 -5.13 5.73 7.05
N GLU A 64 -5.48 5.41 5.81
CA GLU A 64 -6.18 4.16 5.49
C GLU A 64 -5.33 2.93 5.83
N LEU A 65 -4.04 2.97 5.51
CA LEU A 65 -3.10 1.91 5.88
C LEU A 65 -3.02 1.70 7.41
N ALA A 66 -3.03 2.79 8.18
CA ALA A 66 -3.03 2.70 9.65
C ALA A 66 -4.33 2.07 10.16
N ARG A 67 -5.50 2.52 9.66
CA ARG A 67 -6.81 1.98 10.01
C ARG A 67 -6.95 0.50 9.65
N LEU A 68 -6.42 0.11 8.49
CA LEU A 68 -6.38 -1.29 8.05
C LEU A 68 -5.59 -2.17 9.02
N LYS A 69 -4.41 -1.71 9.45
CA LYS A 69 -3.57 -2.41 10.42
C LYS A 69 -4.27 -2.55 11.78
N GLU A 70 -4.89 -1.48 12.26
CA GLU A 70 -5.62 -1.50 13.52
C GLU A 70 -6.79 -2.49 13.50
N TRP A 71 -7.56 -2.51 12.41
CA TRP A 71 -8.66 -3.44 12.23
C TRP A 71 -8.20 -4.90 12.21
N ALA A 72 -7.08 -5.17 11.52
CA ALA A 72 -6.53 -6.52 11.39
C ALA A 72 -6.20 -7.16 12.75
N ASN A 73 -5.76 -6.38 13.73
CA ASN A 73 -5.38 -6.88 15.07
C ASN A 73 -6.51 -7.61 15.81
N SER A 74 -7.78 -7.39 15.43
CA SER A 74 -8.94 -7.98 16.11
C SER A 74 -9.77 -8.93 15.24
N HIS A 75 -9.44 -9.07 13.95
CA HIS A 75 -10.31 -9.75 12.97
C HIS A 75 -9.59 -10.80 12.11
N ILE A 76 -8.27 -10.91 12.21
CA ILE A 76 -7.45 -11.79 11.38
C ILE A 76 -6.61 -12.72 12.26
N ASP A 77 -6.38 -13.95 11.78
CA ASP A 77 -5.49 -14.93 12.41
C ASP A 77 -4.04 -14.41 12.51
N GLU A 78 -3.31 -14.82 13.55
CA GLU A 78 -1.97 -14.33 13.89
C GLU A 78 -0.96 -14.42 12.72
N ASP A 79 -0.90 -15.55 12.02
CA ASP A 79 0.00 -15.76 10.86
C ASP A 79 -0.26 -14.75 9.72
N LYS A 80 -1.53 -14.44 9.47
CA LYS A 80 -1.94 -13.50 8.42
C LYS A 80 -1.74 -12.06 8.88
N LEU A 81 -1.97 -11.79 10.17
CA LEU A 81 -1.78 -10.49 10.78
C LEU A 81 -0.32 -10.02 10.68
N GLU A 82 0.65 -10.90 10.98
CA GLU A 82 2.07 -10.55 10.88
C GLU A 82 2.45 -10.19 9.43
N LYS A 83 2.00 -11.00 8.48
CA LYS A 83 2.25 -10.79 7.05
C LYS A 83 1.61 -9.50 6.54
N LEU A 84 0.38 -9.20 6.92
CA LEU A 84 -0.31 -7.96 6.54
C LEU A 84 0.36 -6.74 7.19
N SER A 85 0.63 -6.80 8.50
CA SER A 85 1.23 -5.70 9.25
C SER A 85 2.61 -5.32 8.73
N SER A 86 3.47 -6.31 8.44
CA SER A 86 4.80 -6.05 7.88
C SER A 86 4.76 -5.37 6.51
N ARG A 87 3.75 -5.68 5.68
CA ARG A 87 3.55 -5.03 4.38
C ARG A 87 3.05 -3.60 4.52
N ILE A 88 2.12 -3.37 5.45
CA ILE A 88 1.64 -2.03 5.76
C ILE A 88 2.77 -1.14 6.29
N GLU A 89 3.55 -1.63 7.25
CA GLU A 89 4.67 -0.88 7.83
C GLU A 89 5.73 -0.53 6.78
N LEU A 90 6.01 -1.46 5.86
CA LEU A 90 6.91 -1.21 4.74
C LEU A 90 6.38 -0.09 3.84
N LEU A 91 5.09 -0.13 3.46
CA LEU A 91 4.47 0.93 2.65
C LEU A 91 4.48 2.28 3.36
N GLN A 92 4.14 2.31 4.66
CA GLN A 92 4.16 3.53 5.47
C GLN A 92 5.56 4.14 5.57
N THR A 93 6.60 3.31 5.51
CA THR A 93 8.00 3.75 5.55
C THR A 93 8.52 4.21 4.18
N GLU A 94 8.14 3.52 3.11
CA GLU A 94 8.75 3.70 1.78
C GLU A 94 7.99 4.72 0.91
N LEU A 95 6.65 4.80 0.99
CA LEU A 95 5.88 5.78 0.21
C LEU A 95 6.30 7.23 0.47
N PRO A 96 6.56 7.67 1.73
CA PRO A 96 7.05 9.03 1.98
C PRO A 96 8.43 9.30 1.38
N LYS A 97 9.27 8.27 1.19
CA LYS A 97 10.59 8.42 0.57
C LYS A 97 10.47 8.56 -0.95
N ALA A 98 9.59 7.79 -1.58
CA ALA A 98 9.32 7.88 -3.01
C ALA A 98 8.69 9.22 -3.43
N LEU A 99 7.84 9.80 -2.57
CA LEU A 99 7.06 11.00 -2.88
C LEU A 99 7.69 12.29 -2.32
N GLN A 100 9.00 12.31 -2.04
CA GLN A 100 9.69 13.51 -1.58
C GLN A 100 9.75 14.60 -2.66
N ARG A 101 10.06 14.18 -3.89
CA ARG A 101 10.16 15.04 -5.06
C ARG A 101 8.77 15.48 -5.52
N ASP A 102 8.63 16.76 -5.83
CA ASP A 102 7.39 17.28 -6.41
C ASP A 102 7.16 16.68 -7.80
N GLY A 103 5.93 16.24 -8.07
CA GLY A 103 5.56 15.52 -9.29
C GLY A 103 6.10 14.10 -9.39
N ALA A 104 6.60 13.50 -8.30
CA ALA A 104 6.79 12.05 -8.25
C ALA A 104 5.42 11.35 -8.17
N VAL A 105 5.32 10.21 -8.83
CA VAL A 105 4.14 9.35 -8.84
C VAL A 105 4.59 7.95 -8.42
N VAL A 106 3.85 7.32 -7.52
CA VAL A 106 3.99 5.90 -7.22
C VAL A 106 2.76 5.18 -7.75
N TYR A 107 2.96 4.28 -8.71
CA TYR A 107 1.91 3.38 -9.14
C TYR A 107 1.84 2.18 -8.17
N ILE A 108 0.65 1.81 -7.73
CA ILE A 108 0.39 0.64 -6.89
C ILE A 108 -0.62 -0.26 -7.61
N GLY A 109 -0.18 -1.47 -8.02
CA GLY A 109 -0.99 -2.43 -8.77
C GLY A 109 -0.27 -3.74 -9.06
#